data_AF-A0A371GMA2-F1
#
_entry.id   AF-A0A371GMA2-F1
#
_cell.length_a   1.000
_cell.length_b   1.000
_cell.length_c   1.000
_cell.angle_alpha   90.00
_cell.angle_beta   90.00
_cell.angle_gamma   90.00
#
_symmetry.space_group_name_H-M   'P 1'
#
loop_
_entity.id
_entity.type
_entity.pdbx_description
1 polymer ?
#
loop_
_entity_poly.entity_id
_entity_poly.type
_entity_poly.pdbx_seq_one_letter_code
_entity_poly.pdbx_strand_id
1 'polypeptide(L)'
;MKSYVTLYLWKPPTSYRGDPSSLAEKLHMMHQIDFVPSSSLPNLPAYKANLKQSKEIQRQVTQLHDKGLVRESLCPMPVILVPKKDGT
;
A
#
# COMPACT_ATOMS: atom_id res chain seq x y z
N MET A 1 -12.98 9.94 -14.68
CA MET A 1 -13.11 8.95 -13.60
C MET A 1 -11.87 9.05 -12.73
N LYS A 2 -12.01 9.39 -11.45
CA LYS A 2 -10.88 9.55 -10.53
C LYS A 2 -10.63 8.18 -9.90
N SER A 3 -9.63 7.46 -10.39
CA SER A 3 -9.21 6.17 -9.86
C SER A 3 -8.40 6.41 -8.59
N TYR A 4 -8.94 6.04 -7.44
CA TYR A 4 -8.25 6.12 -6.16
C TYR A 4 -7.65 4.76 -5.87
N VAL A 5 -6.32 4.67 -5.73
CA VAL A 5 -5.64 3.40 -5.46
C VAL A 5 -5.16 3.35 -4.02
N THR A 6 -5.58 2.31 -3.33
CA THR A 6 -5.30 1.98 -1.93
C THR A 6 -3.95 1.28 -1.80
N LEU A 7 -3.04 1.81 -0.96
CA LEU A 7 -1.79 1.14 -0.57
C LEU A 7 -1.74 1.00 0.95
N TYR A 8 -1.81 -0.24 1.46
CA TYR A 8 -1.41 -0.54 2.83
C TYR A 8 0.10 -0.77 2.86
N LEU A 9 0.81 0.02 3.68
CA LEU A 9 2.22 -0.16 3.96
C LEU A 9 2.40 -1.34 4.92
N TRP A 10 2.40 -2.58 4.41
CA TRP A 10 3.00 -3.69 5.15
C TRP A 10 4.51 -3.51 5.13
N LYS A 11 5.11 -3.14 6.27
CA LYS A 11 6.56 -3.31 6.47
C LYS A 11 6.80 -4.69 7.07
N PRO A 12 7.30 -5.67 6.29
CA PRO A 12 7.70 -6.95 6.86
C PRO A 12 8.85 -6.72 7.86
N PRO A 13 8.99 -7.58 8.89
CA PRO A 13 10.17 -7.60 9.73
C PRO A 13 11.42 -7.72 8.86
N THR A 14 12.47 -6.97 9.19
CA THR A 14 13.75 -6.90 8.46
C THR A 14 14.47 -8.23 8.27
N SER A 15 14.00 -9.32 8.91
CA SER A 15 14.56 -10.67 8.78
C SER A 15 14.16 -11.40 7.49
N TYR A 16 13.10 -10.96 6.80
CA TYR A 16 12.63 -11.66 5.60
C TYR A 16 13.25 -11.07 4.34
N ARG A 17 14.40 -11.63 3.94
CA ARG A 17 15.09 -11.36 2.68
C ARG A 17 14.62 -12.35 1.60
N GLY A 18 13.31 -12.49 1.42
CA GLY A 18 12.68 -13.40 0.46
C GLY A 18 11.61 -12.71 -0.39
N ASP A 19 11.25 -13.30 -1.52
CA ASP A 19 10.24 -12.77 -2.44
C ASP A 19 8.84 -12.85 -1.77
N PRO A 20 8.09 -11.74 -1.62
CA PRO A 20 6.80 -11.73 -0.89
C PRO A 20 5.77 -12.74 -1.40
N SER A 21 5.82 -13.14 -2.67
CA SER A 21 4.95 -14.18 -3.23
C SER A 21 5.19 -15.56 -2.59
N SER A 22 6.45 -15.89 -2.24
CA SER A 22 6.79 -17.15 -1.55
C SER A 22 6.30 -17.21 -0.09
N LEU A 23 5.96 -16.06 0.50
CA LEU A 23 5.44 -15.94 1.85
C LEU A 23 3.92 -16.19 1.91
N ALA A 24 3.19 -15.69 0.90
CA ALA A 24 1.74 -15.84 0.79
C ALA A 24 1.32 -17.32 0.67
N GLU A 25 2.10 -18.14 -0.05
CA GLU A 25 1.85 -19.59 -0.14
C GLU A 25 2.11 -20.33 1.18
N LYS A 26 3.03 -19.82 2.02
CA LYS A 26 3.50 -20.52 3.22
C LYS A 26 2.67 -20.26 4.46
N LEU A 27 1.88 -19.17 4.49
CA LEU A 27 1.07 -18.80 5.65
C LEU A 27 -0.28 -18.27 5.18
N HIS A 28 -1.34 -19.09 5.30
CA HIS A 28 -2.75 -18.67 5.24
C HIS A 28 -3.14 -17.76 6.42
N MET A 29 -2.21 -16.93 6.92
CA MET A 29 -2.44 -16.04 8.04
C MET A 29 -3.17 -14.79 7.56
N MET A 30 -4.49 -14.81 7.68
CA MET A 30 -5.31 -13.62 7.57
C MET A 30 -4.96 -12.67 8.72
N HIS A 31 -4.45 -11.49 8.39
CA HIS A 31 -4.19 -10.45 9.37
C HIS A 31 -5.51 -9.73 9.67
N GLN A 32 -6.11 -10.01 10.81
CA GLN A 32 -7.28 -9.27 11.29
C GLN A 32 -6.79 -8.02 12.03
N ILE A 33 -7.28 -6.86 11.61
CA ILE A 33 -7.04 -5.58 12.29
C ILE A 33 -8.36 -5.20 12.95
N ASP A 34 -8.40 -5.29 14.27
CA ASP A 34 -9.59 -4.93 15.04
C ASP A 34 -9.66 -3.40 15.24
N PHE A 35 -10.85 -2.84 15.08
CA PHE A 35 -11.13 -1.45 15.39
C PHE A 35 -11.41 -1.29 16.88
N VAL A 36 -10.95 -0.19 17.47
CA VAL A 36 -11.43 0.22 18.79
C VAL A 36 -12.90 0.61 18.65
N PRO A 37 -13.81 0.17 19.55
CA PRO A 37 -15.21 0.57 19.51
C PRO A 37 -15.33 2.10 19.47
N SER A 38 -16.16 2.63 18.55
CA SER A 38 -16.31 4.07 18.25
C SER A 38 -15.19 4.72 17.44
N SER A 39 -14.22 3.97 16.91
CA SER A 39 -13.26 4.52 15.94
C SER A 39 -13.84 4.60 14.53
N SER A 40 -13.46 5.65 13.79
CA SER A 40 -13.83 5.84 12.39
C SER A 40 -12.61 5.66 11.51
N LEU A 41 -12.81 5.11 10.31
CA LEU A 41 -11.75 5.06 9.30
C LEU A 41 -11.29 6.48 8.96
N PRO A 42 -9.97 6.72 8.84
CA PRO A 42 -9.46 8.03 8.46
C PRO A 42 -9.82 8.32 7.00
N ASN A 43 -10.82 9.19 6.78
CA ASN A 43 -11.16 9.72 5.46
C ASN A 43 -10.46 11.06 5.25
N LEU A 44 -9.16 11.01 4.97
CA LEU A 44 -8.33 12.19 4.75
C LEU A 44 -8.19 12.48 3.25
N PRO A 45 -8.17 13.76 2.84
CA PRO A 45 -7.85 14.11 1.47
C PRO A 45 -6.44 13.63 1.12
N ALA A 46 -6.24 13.22 -0.13
CA ALA A 46 -4.91 12.85 -0.60
C ALA A 46 -3.92 14.01 -0.45
N TYR A 47 -2.67 13.70 -0.09
CA TYR A 47 -1.61 14.69 -0.09
C TYR A 47 -1.40 15.25 -1.49
N LYS A 48 -1.01 16.53 -1.56
CA LYS A 48 -0.66 17.15 -2.84
C LYS A 48 0.60 16.50 -3.39
N ALA A 49 0.51 15.91 -4.57
CA ALA A 49 1.63 15.34 -5.31
C ALA A 49 1.84 16.09 -6.62
N ASN A 50 3.10 16.30 -7.01
CA ASN A 50 3.43 16.83 -8.34
C ASN A 50 3.32 15.73 -9.41
N LEU A 51 3.38 16.11 -10.70
CA LEU A 51 3.21 15.17 -11.81
C LEU A 51 4.23 14.00 -11.78
N LYS A 52 5.48 14.27 -11.37
CA LYS A 52 6.53 13.24 -11.27
C LYS A 52 6.22 12.25 -10.14
N GLN A 53 5.80 12.75 -8.98
CA GLN A 53 5.39 11.95 -7.84
C GLN A 53 4.16 11.11 -8.14
N SER A 54 3.15 11.68 -8.79
CA SER A 54 1.94 10.93 -9.19
C SER A 54 2.25 9.79 -10.16
N LYS A 55 3.13 10.02 -11.15
CA LYS A 55 3.58 8.95 -12.07
C LYS A 55 4.32 7.84 -11.33
N GLU A 56 5.19 8.19 -10.38
CA GLU A 56 5.93 7.19 -9.61
C GLU A 56 5.01 6.39 -8.67
N ILE A 57 4.07 7.06 -8.00
CA ILE A 57 3.04 6.39 -7.19
C ILE A 57 2.25 5.41 -8.07
N GLN A 58 1.80 5.85 -9.24
CA GLN A 58 1.08 4.99 -10.18
C GLN A 58 1.92 3.78 -10.61
N ARG A 59 3.21 3.98 -10.92
CA ARG A 59 4.13 2.90 -11.27
C ARG A 59 4.26 1.85 -10.16
N GLN A 60 4.49 2.29 -8.92
CA GLN A 60 4.62 1.38 -7.77
C GLN A 60 3.32 0.65 -7.48
N VAL A 61 2.19 1.35 -7.57
CA VAL A 61 0.85 0.79 -7.43
C VAL A 61 0.61 -0.33 -8.46
N THR A 62 0.85 -0.06 -9.75
CA THR A 62 0.65 -1.05 -10.82
C THR A 62 1.53 -2.27 -10.59
N GLN A 63 2.80 -2.07 -10.21
CA GLN A 63 3.69 -3.17 -9.87
C GLN A 63 3.21 -4.02 -8.69
N LEU A 64 2.61 -3.42 -7.67
CA LEU A 64 2.05 -4.15 -6.54
C LEU A 64 0.75 -4.87 -6.92
N HIS A 65 -0.05 -4.26 -7.79
CA HIS A 65 -1.29 -4.85 -8.30
C HIS A 65 -1.00 -6.08 -9.16
N ASP A 66 -0.04 -5.99 -10.08
CA ASP A 66 0.36 -7.09 -10.95
C ASP A 66 0.97 -8.27 -10.16
N LYS A 67 1.56 -7.98 -8.99
CA LYS A 67 2.05 -8.99 -8.05
C LYS A 67 0.95 -9.59 -7.16
N GLY A 68 -0.29 -9.11 -7.25
CA GLY A 68 -1.40 -9.56 -6.40
C GLY A 68 -1.29 -9.13 -4.94
N LEU A 69 -0.43 -8.15 -4.63
CA LEU A 69 -0.21 -7.68 -3.25
C LEU A 69 -1.20 -6.59 -2.83
N VAL A 70 -1.86 -5.94 -3.80
CA VAL A 70 -2.88 -4.91 -3.55
C VAL A 70 -4.09 -5.13 -4.45
N ARG A 71 -5.25 -4.67 -3.97
CA ARG A 71 -6.54 -4.72 -4.67
C ARG A 71 -7.23 -3.36 -4.58
N GLU A 72 -8.01 -3.03 -5.60
CA GLU A 72 -8.87 -1.85 -5.57
C GLU A 72 -9.90 -1.95 -4.42
N SER A 73 -10.11 -0.83 -3.72
CA SER A 73 -11.08 -0.73 -2.63
C SER A 73 -11.83 0.60 -2.69
N LEU A 74 -12.98 0.67 -2.02
CA LEU A 74 -13.76 1.90 -1.92
C LEU A 74 -13.29 2.82 -0.77
N CYS A 75 -12.26 2.41 -0.02
CA CYS A 75 -11.79 3.14 1.15
C CYS A 75 -10.73 4.19 0.76
N PRO A 76 -11.02 5.50 0.90
CA PRO A 76 -10.07 6.55 0.58
C PRO A 76 -8.98 6.63 1.66
N MET A 77 -7.77 6.20 1.30
CA MET A 77 -6.59 6.30 2.17
C MET A 77 -5.53 7.18 1.49
N PRO A 78 -4.95 8.18 2.18
CA PRO A 78 -3.92 9.01 1.60
C PRO A 78 -2.60 8.24 1.42
N VAL A 79 -1.88 8.53 0.33
CA VAL A 79 -0.57 7.95 0.02
C VAL A 79 0.47 9.07 -0.04
N ILE A 80 1.69 8.77 0.44
CA ILE A 80 2.85 9.67 0.36
C ILE A 80 4.03 8.92 -0.25
N LEU A 81 4.71 9.56 -1.22
CA LEU A 81 5.95 9.05 -1.78
C LEU A 81 7.12 9.47 -0.89
N VAL A 82 7.88 8.50 -0.40
CA VAL A 82 9.07 8.74 0.42
C VAL A 82 10.30 8.27 -0.38
N PRO A 83 11.26 9.17 -0.70
CA PRO A 83 12.49 8.77 -1.38
C PRO A 83 13.32 7.88 -0.46
N LYS A 84 13.79 6.74 -0.97
CA LYS A 84 14.72 5.89 -0.22
C LYS A 84 16.14 6.41 -0.36
N LYS A 85 16.99 6.01 0.60
CA LYS A 85 18.42 6.35 0.61
C LYS A 85 19.14 5.95 -0.69
N ASP A 86 18.69 4.87 -1.32
CA ASP A 86 19.29 4.31 -2.53
C ASP A 86 18.86 5.05 -3.81
N GLY A 87 18.16 6.18 -3.70
CA GLY A 87 17.68 6.95 -4.84
C GLY A 87 16.51 6.31 -5.60
N THR A 88 15.91 5.27 -5.02
CA THR A 88 14.70 4.60 -5.52
C THR A 88 13.45 5.01 -4.73
#